data_AF-A0ABD2QMM6-F1
#
_entry.id   AF-A0ABD2QMM6-F1
#
_cell.length_a   1.000
_cell.length_b   1.000
_cell.length_c   1.000
_cell.angle_alpha   90.00
_cell.angle_beta   90.00
_cell.angle_gamma   90.00
#
_symmetry.space_group_name_H-M   'P 1'
#
loop_
_entity.id
_entity.type
_entity.pdbx_description
1 polymer ?
#
loop_
_entity_poly.entity_id
_entity_poly.type
_entity_poly.pdbx_seq_one_letter_code
_entity_poly.pdbx_strand_id
1 'polypeptide(L)'
;MSFENVSLEQLMQAIDTLYGGSSSTEKDSASKWLICFQKSMQAWRLSDELLYKSRDLNSTYFAAQTLRNKIQSNFKELPVESHLVLKDSMLKHIHNINENTPTPISNQLLLAVTDLFLLMVVWKDAIQELVALLSQSSHGLMCLLIVLKFIPEELCNKTLHLGYNRKSDVIADLELNRKSVLELMSSNLTTGNENVVCKIFRCLSSWWDNLNIMRPSDISNSNLLEACFMVLKDPLSSSDELYESVSTWLVSLLYQCKVNRSGSSTDELLSFLQNNTYALLDIVRSCENQISHMTQEQVLLMQDRMRYIADIFSALARALKHHFLFSPSQDEGKLGDLKTLDCLISILDLSQPLGSRALVKRLLDAIHSVIYSASQHRFSNDRDSLTSIKLMMPYLSRIVIGFIRHCSSNIQPSETFEEFCAFRDDVYNIMQDLTPLIGAETIFTEVCSSH
;
A
#
# COMPACT_ATOMS: atom_id res chain seq x y z
N MET A 1 37.42 22.09 -6.70
CA MET A 1 37.20 23.13 -5.67
C MET A 1 37.46 22.48 -4.32
N SER A 2 38.41 22.98 -3.53
CA SER A 2 38.57 22.52 -2.13
C SER A 2 37.51 23.21 -1.27
N PHE A 3 36.75 22.42 -0.51
CA PHE A 3 35.67 22.91 0.36
C PHE A 3 36.12 23.13 1.80
N GLU A 4 37.44 23.12 2.07
CA GLU A 4 37.99 23.10 3.43
C GLU A 4 37.58 24.29 4.30
N ASN A 5 37.27 25.45 3.70
CA ASN A 5 36.94 26.70 4.40
C ASN A 5 35.57 27.29 4.01
N VAL A 6 34.60 26.48 3.58
CA VAL A 6 33.27 27.01 3.25
C VAL A 6 32.56 27.48 4.51
N SER A 7 32.04 28.71 4.49
CA SER A 7 31.23 29.27 5.57
C SER A 7 29.74 28.97 5.36
N LEU A 8 28.98 29.00 6.46
CA LEU A 8 27.53 28.83 6.38
C LEU A 8 26.87 29.93 5.53
N GLU A 9 27.39 31.15 5.57
CA GLU A 9 26.90 32.27 4.76
C GLU A 9 27.06 32.01 3.25
N GLN A 10 28.20 31.44 2.83
CA GLN A 10 28.43 31.06 1.44
C GLN A 10 27.45 29.97 0.98
N LEU A 11 27.18 28.99 1.84
CA LEU A 11 26.19 27.96 1.57
C LEU A 11 24.79 28.55 1.41
N MET A 12 24.39 29.42 2.33
CA MET A 12 23.08 30.08 2.28
C MET A 12 22.93 30.93 1.02
N GLN A 13 23.96 31.71 0.64
CA GLN A 13 23.94 32.51 -0.57
C GLN A 13 23.79 31.65 -1.84
N ALA A 14 24.47 30.49 -1.90
CA ALA A 14 24.34 29.58 -3.02
C ALA A 14 22.93 28.98 -3.12
N ILE A 15 22.31 28.64 -1.98
CA ILE A 15 20.91 28.16 -1.92
C ILE A 15 19.95 29.28 -2.37
N ASP A 16 20.13 30.50 -1.86
CA ASP A 16 19.30 31.65 -2.22
C ASP A 16 19.41 31.98 -3.72
N THR A 17 20.60 31.81 -4.31
CA THR A 17 20.82 31.98 -5.75
C THR A 17 20.12 30.90 -6.57
N LEU A 18 20.09 29.65 -6.09
CA LEU A 18 19.44 28.54 -6.78
C LEU A 18 17.92 28.71 -6.82
N TYR A 19 17.31 29.05 -5.68
CA TYR A 19 15.86 29.12 -5.53
C TYR A 19 15.28 30.53 -5.73
N GLY A 20 16.11 31.56 -5.78
CA GLY A 20 15.71 32.95 -5.98
C GLY A 20 15.39 33.31 -7.45
N GLY A 21 15.17 34.60 -7.68
CA GLY A 21 14.89 35.19 -9.00
C GLY A 21 16.12 35.40 -9.90
N SER A 22 17.21 34.67 -9.67
CA SER A 22 18.49 34.81 -10.39
C SER A 22 18.41 34.33 -11.85
N SER A 23 19.38 34.74 -12.68
CA SER A 23 19.46 34.34 -14.08
C SER A 23 19.70 32.82 -14.24
N SER A 24 19.34 32.24 -15.40
CA SER A 24 19.52 30.81 -15.67
C SER A 24 20.98 30.36 -15.48
N THR A 25 21.95 31.19 -15.89
CA THR A 25 23.38 30.90 -15.78
C THR A 25 23.88 30.89 -14.33
N GLU A 26 23.35 31.76 -13.48
CA GLU A 26 23.67 31.81 -12.05
C GLU A 26 23.08 30.62 -11.31
N LYS A 27 21.85 30.23 -11.65
CA LYS A 27 21.21 29.01 -11.12
C LYS A 27 21.99 27.75 -11.46
N ASP A 28 22.44 27.62 -12.71
CA ASP A 28 23.28 26.49 -13.14
C ASP A 28 24.61 26.45 -12.39
N SER A 29 25.22 27.62 -12.17
CA SER A 29 26.49 27.73 -11.45
C SER A 29 26.31 27.39 -9.96
N ALA A 30 25.26 27.90 -9.33
CA ALA A 30 24.91 27.59 -7.95
C ALA A 30 24.58 26.09 -7.77
N SER A 31 23.81 25.51 -8.69
CA SER A 31 23.50 24.07 -8.69
C SER A 31 24.76 23.21 -8.76
N LYS A 32 25.67 23.49 -9.71
CA LYS A 32 26.96 22.77 -9.83
C LYS A 32 27.81 22.91 -8.56
N TRP A 33 27.84 24.09 -7.97
CA TRP A 33 28.56 24.33 -6.72
C TRP A 33 27.96 23.53 -5.56
N LEU A 34 26.62 23.55 -5.41
CA LEU A 34 25.90 22.81 -4.37
C LEU A 34 26.07 21.29 -4.52
N ILE A 35 26.07 20.75 -5.75
CA ILE A 35 26.36 19.34 -6.01
C ILE A 35 27.79 18.98 -5.57
N CYS A 36 28.76 19.87 -5.80
CA CYS A 36 30.13 19.66 -5.33
C CYS A 36 30.23 19.77 -3.81
N PHE A 37 29.51 20.72 -3.20
CA PHE A 37 29.41 20.88 -1.76
C PHE A 37 28.87 19.61 -1.10
N GLN A 38 27.78 19.04 -1.61
CA GLN A 38 27.15 17.81 -1.10
C GLN A 38 28.10 16.61 -1.09
N LYS A 39 29.18 16.61 -1.89
CA LYS A 39 30.20 15.56 -1.89
C LYS A 39 31.33 15.80 -0.89
N SER A 40 31.43 17.00 -0.32
CA SER A 40 32.51 17.38 0.61
C SER A 40 32.32 16.82 2.02
N MET A 41 33.39 16.84 2.83
CA MET A 41 33.32 16.51 4.26
C MET A 41 32.56 17.57 5.07
N GLN A 42 32.62 18.83 4.64
CA GLN A 42 31.98 19.96 5.30
C GLN A 42 30.46 19.90 5.23
N ALA A 43 29.90 19.15 4.26
CA ALA A 43 28.47 18.92 4.13
C ALA A 43 27.84 18.36 5.41
N TRP A 44 28.53 17.46 6.12
CA TRP A 44 28.03 16.90 7.38
C TRP A 44 27.76 18.00 8.42
N ARG A 45 28.77 18.82 8.69
CA ARG A 45 28.69 19.86 9.73
C ARG A 45 27.77 21.01 9.33
N LEU A 46 27.91 21.53 8.11
CA LEU A 46 27.16 22.73 7.71
C LEU A 46 25.69 22.42 7.44
N SER A 47 25.34 21.23 6.97
CA SER A 47 23.93 20.83 6.86
C SER A 47 23.30 20.63 8.25
N ASP A 48 24.01 20.04 9.20
CA ASP A 48 23.56 19.94 10.59
C ASP A 48 23.32 21.33 11.23
N GLU A 49 24.27 22.25 11.08
CA GLU A 49 24.13 23.64 11.56
C GLU A 49 22.95 24.37 10.89
N LEU A 50 22.75 24.16 9.59
CA LEU A 50 21.66 24.77 8.83
C LEU A 50 20.28 24.28 9.30
N LEU A 51 20.16 23.01 9.69
CA LEU A 51 18.93 22.47 10.29
C LEU A 51 18.63 23.12 11.64
N TYR A 52 19.64 23.34 12.50
CA TYR A 52 19.42 24.05 13.77
C TYR A 52 18.96 25.50 13.57
N LYS A 53 19.46 26.18 12.52
CA LYS A 53 19.00 27.54 12.20
C LYS A 53 17.58 27.58 11.65
N SER A 54 17.16 26.54 10.91
CA SER A 54 15.82 26.39 10.33
C SER A 54 15.25 27.69 9.72
N ARG A 55 16.07 28.41 8.94
CA ARG A 55 15.76 29.79 8.48
C ARG A 55 14.54 29.84 7.56
N ASP A 56 14.53 28.97 6.54
CA ASP A 56 13.52 28.95 5.49
C ASP A 56 13.36 27.54 4.92
N LEU A 57 12.29 27.33 4.14
CA LEU A 57 11.95 26.02 3.59
C LEU A 57 13.03 25.45 2.67
N ASN A 58 13.63 26.27 1.81
CA ASN A 58 14.60 25.80 0.81
C ASN A 58 15.91 25.39 1.48
N SER A 59 16.41 26.22 2.40
CA SER A 59 17.65 25.92 3.12
C SER A 59 17.52 24.71 4.04
N THR A 60 16.39 24.60 4.76
CA THR A 60 16.13 23.47 5.66
C THR A 60 15.93 22.17 4.87
N TYR A 61 15.20 22.21 3.75
CA TYR A 61 15.04 21.05 2.88
C TYR A 61 16.36 20.61 2.26
N PHE A 62 17.15 21.55 1.74
CA PHE A 62 18.48 21.26 1.19
C PHE A 62 19.38 20.58 2.23
N ALA A 63 19.36 21.07 3.48
CA ALA A 63 20.13 20.51 4.58
C ALA A 63 19.70 19.08 4.91
N ALA A 64 18.38 18.84 5.08
CA ALA A 64 17.83 17.52 5.38
C ALA A 64 18.14 16.51 4.26
N GLN A 65 17.93 16.91 3.00
CA GLN A 65 18.23 16.07 1.84
C GLN A 65 19.74 15.77 1.73
N THR A 66 20.59 16.77 2.00
CA THR A 66 22.04 16.59 1.95
C THR A 66 22.50 15.59 3.02
N LEU A 67 22.04 15.73 4.26
CA LEU A 67 22.39 14.77 5.32
C LEU A 67 21.92 13.36 5.00
N ARG A 68 20.69 13.18 4.51
CA ARG A 68 20.20 11.86 4.09
C ARG A 68 21.10 11.25 3.03
N ASN A 69 21.41 11.99 1.96
CA ASN A 69 22.27 11.52 0.87
C ASN A 69 23.67 11.13 1.38
N LYS A 70 24.24 11.93 2.29
CA LYS A 70 25.53 11.65 2.93
C LYS A 70 25.47 10.37 3.77
N ILE A 71 24.38 10.13 4.50
CA ILE A 71 24.16 8.88 5.25
C ILE A 71 24.09 7.70 4.28
N GLN A 72 23.28 7.78 3.23
CA GLN A 72 23.12 6.65 2.30
C GLN A 72 24.40 6.30 1.53
N SER A 73 25.13 7.30 1.03
CA SER A 73 26.23 7.10 0.08
C SER A 73 27.62 7.19 0.69
N ASN A 74 27.77 7.94 1.79
CA ASN A 74 29.06 8.40 2.28
C ASN A 74 29.26 8.13 3.79
N PHE A 75 28.45 7.27 4.42
CA PHE A 75 28.55 7.00 5.86
C PHE A 75 29.95 6.55 6.31
N LYS A 76 30.68 5.83 5.45
CA LYS A 76 32.05 5.34 5.72
C LYS A 76 33.10 6.47 5.80
N GLU A 77 32.77 7.69 5.37
CA GLU A 77 33.63 8.85 5.55
C GLU A 77 33.77 9.26 7.01
N LEU A 78 32.75 8.97 7.83
CA LEU A 78 32.76 9.31 9.24
C LEU A 78 33.50 8.23 10.05
N PRO A 79 34.41 8.64 10.94
CA PRO A 79 35.04 7.71 11.87
C PRO A 79 33.98 7.16 12.85
N VAL A 80 34.20 5.97 13.38
CA VAL A 80 33.21 5.23 14.18
C VAL A 80 32.80 6.02 15.44
N GLU A 81 33.72 6.79 15.99
CA GLU A 81 33.53 7.65 17.17
C GLU A 81 32.49 8.76 16.90
N SER A 82 32.38 9.21 15.65
CA SER A 82 31.43 10.25 15.24
C SER A 82 30.03 9.71 14.94
N HIS A 83 29.83 8.39 14.84
CA HIS A 83 28.53 7.81 14.51
C HIS A 83 27.50 8.06 15.61
N LEU A 84 27.90 7.98 16.88
CA LEU A 84 27.02 8.28 18.02
C LEU A 84 26.65 9.77 18.04
N VAL A 85 27.59 10.66 17.76
CA VAL A 85 27.34 12.11 17.70
C VAL A 85 26.34 12.44 16.58
N LEU A 86 26.50 11.83 15.40
CA LEU A 86 25.56 11.97 14.30
C LEU A 86 24.17 11.44 14.69
N LYS A 87 24.10 10.26 15.31
CA LYS A 87 22.85 9.67 15.81
C LYS A 87 22.13 10.65 16.73
N ASP A 88 22.82 11.16 17.74
CA ASP A 88 22.24 12.07 18.72
C ASP A 88 21.77 13.38 18.09
N SER A 89 22.50 13.91 17.09
CA SER A 89 22.05 15.10 16.36
C SER A 89 20.80 14.83 15.53
N MET A 90 20.77 13.70 14.80
CA MET A 90 19.61 13.30 14.01
C MET A 90 18.37 13.05 14.89
N LEU A 91 18.55 12.42 16.05
CA LEU A 91 17.49 12.22 17.04
C LEU A 91 16.94 13.55 17.59
N LYS A 92 17.81 14.54 17.84
CA LYS A 92 17.39 15.90 18.21
C LYS A 92 16.58 16.57 17.11
N HIS A 93 17.01 16.45 15.85
CA HIS A 93 16.28 17.03 14.72
C HIS A 93 14.87 16.46 14.59
N ILE A 94 14.71 15.13 14.69
CA ILE A 94 13.37 14.52 14.61
C ILE A 94 12.52 14.81 15.85
N HIS A 95 13.12 14.96 17.03
CA HIS A 95 12.40 15.32 18.25
C HIS A 95 11.84 16.75 18.19
N ASN A 96 12.53 17.65 17.50
CA ASN A 96 12.10 19.04 17.32
C ASN A 96 11.06 19.23 16.19
N ILE A 97 10.75 18.17 15.43
CA ILE A 97 9.68 18.20 14.41
C ILE A 97 8.36 18.47 15.13
N ASN A 98 7.63 19.46 14.62
CA ASN A 98 6.34 19.87 15.16
C ASN A 98 5.35 20.16 14.02
N GLU A 99 4.13 20.55 14.37
CA GLU A 99 3.04 20.79 13.42
C GLU A 99 3.37 21.86 12.35
N ASN A 100 4.29 22.78 12.64
CA ASN A 100 4.71 23.81 11.67
C ASN A 100 5.83 23.33 10.74
N THR A 101 6.43 22.17 11.00
CA THR A 101 7.50 21.62 10.16
C THR A 101 6.91 21.11 8.85
N PRO A 102 7.33 21.62 7.67
CA PRO A 102 6.79 21.17 6.41
C PRO A 102 7.03 19.67 6.17
N THR A 103 5.99 18.95 5.73
CA THR A 103 6.03 17.50 5.47
C THR A 103 7.24 17.03 4.65
N PRO A 104 7.69 17.73 3.58
CA PRO A 104 8.87 17.31 2.83
C PRO A 104 10.15 17.29 3.68
N ILE A 105 10.30 18.23 4.61
CA ILE A 105 11.46 18.31 5.51
C ILE A 105 11.38 17.18 6.54
N SER A 106 10.22 17.04 7.20
CA SER A 106 9.99 15.97 8.17
C SER A 106 10.28 14.60 7.57
N ASN A 107 9.78 14.32 6.37
CA ASN A 107 10.03 13.05 5.68
C ASN A 107 11.52 12.82 5.38
N GLN A 108 12.28 13.84 4.95
CA GLN A 108 13.72 13.66 4.71
C GLN A 108 14.49 13.36 6.00
N LEU A 109 14.14 14.00 7.12
CA LEU A 109 14.77 13.74 8.42
C LEU A 109 14.42 12.35 8.95
N LEU A 110 13.16 11.94 8.85
CA LEU A 110 12.70 10.61 9.29
C LEU A 110 13.31 9.50 8.42
N LEU A 111 13.46 9.72 7.12
CA LEU A 111 14.19 8.81 6.22
C LEU A 111 15.68 8.77 6.55
N ALA A 112 16.31 9.92 6.81
CA ALA A 112 17.72 9.96 7.21
C ALA A 112 18.00 9.17 8.50
N VAL A 113 17.12 9.26 9.49
CA VAL A 113 17.20 8.45 10.72
C VAL A 113 17.00 6.96 10.43
N THR A 114 16.06 6.63 9.53
CA THR A 114 15.83 5.26 9.08
C THR A 114 17.07 4.68 8.40
N ASP A 115 17.63 5.40 7.42
CA ASP A 115 18.86 5.03 6.72
C ASP A 115 20.02 4.85 7.69
N LEU A 116 20.15 5.74 8.68
CA LEU A 116 21.17 5.67 9.71
C LEU A 116 21.02 4.42 10.59
N PHE A 117 19.81 4.11 11.06
CA PHE A 117 19.53 2.88 11.81
C PHE A 117 19.96 1.63 11.01
N LEU A 118 19.58 1.57 9.74
CA LEU A 118 19.89 0.43 8.89
C LEU A 118 21.41 0.25 8.70
N LEU A 119 22.16 1.34 8.53
CA LEU A 119 23.61 1.32 8.30
C LEU A 119 24.46 1.21 9.58
N MET A 120 23.99 1.73 10.71
CA MET A 120 24.76 1.85 11.94
C MET A 120 24.66 0.59 12.81
N VAL A 121 25.62 -0.33 12.63
CA VAL A 121 25.67 -1.62 13.34
C VAL A 121 25.71 -1.49 14.88
N VAL A 122 26.30 -0.42 15.39
CA VAL A 122 26.44 -0.17 16.83
C VAL A 122 25.10 0.23 17.48
N TRP A 123 24.15 0.73 16.69
CA TRP A 123 22.85 1.15 17.20
C TRP A 123 21.94 -0.07 17.40
N LYS A 124 22.03 -0.65 18.59
CA LYS A 124 21.14 -1.71 19.07
C LYS A 124 19.89 -1.08 19.70
N ASP A 125 18.77 -1.79 19.67
CA ASP A 125 17.50 -1.38 20.30
C ASP A 125 16.93 -0.03 19.79
N ALA A 126 17.16 0.27 18.50
CA ALA A 126 16.76 1.54 17.91
C ALA A 126 15.24 1.75 17.94
N ILE A 127 14.45 0.68 17.76
CA ILE A 127 12.99 0.76 17.79
C ILE A 127 12.52 1.21 19.19
N GLN A 128 13.05 0.63 20.25
CA GLN A 128 12.70 1.00 21.63
C GLN A 128 13.12 2.43 21.95
N GLU A 129 14.31 2.85 21.50
CA GLU A 129 14.78 4.24 21.69
C GLU A 129 13.88 5.25 20.95
N LEU A 130 13.51 4.96 19.70
CA LEU A 130 12.60 5.79 18.90
C LEU A 130 11.20 5.87 19.52
N VAL A 131 10.68 4.74 20.00
CA VAL A 131 9.39 4.70 20.71
C VAL A 131 9.45 5.58 21.95
N ALA A 132 10.48 5.45 22.79
CA ALA A 132 10.62 6.25 24.01
C ALA A 132 10.75 7.76 23.73
N LEU A 133 11.42 8.12 22.64
CA LEU A 133 11.65 9.52 22.23
C LEU A 133 10.40 10.18 21.65
N LEU A 134 9.66 9.47 20.78
CA LEU A 134 8.63 10.08 19.93
C LEU A 134 7.19 9.80 20.41
N SER A 135 6.94 8.77 21.23
CA SER A 135 5.57 8.42 21.65
C SER A 135 4.92 9.41 22.63
N GLN A 136 5.66 10.42 23.11
CA GLN A 136 5.21 11.33 24.17
C GLN A 136 4.17 12.35 23.73
N SER A 137 4.06 12.65 22.44
CA SER A 137 3.12 13.62 21.89
C SER A 137 2.37 13.06 20.68
N SER A 138 1.19 13.61 20.37
CA SER A 138 0.42 13.16 19.19
C SER A 138 1.20 13.37 17.89
N HIS A 139 1.96 14.46 17.76
CA HIS A 139 2.78 14.72 16.58
C HIS A 139 4.00 13.79 16.52
N GLY A 140 4.68 13.60 17.66
CA GLY A 140 5.79 12.64 17.76
C GLY A 140 5.34 11.22 17.40
N LEU A 141 4.16 10.79 17.85
CA LEU A 141 3.58 9.50 17.48
C LEU A 141 3.39 9.38 15.96
N MET A 142 2.95 10.45 15.30
CA MET A 142 2.85 10.45 13.83
C MET A 142 4.23 10.31 13.17
N CYS A 143 5.25 10.99 13.68
CA CYS A 143 6.64 10.83 13.21
C CYS A 143 7.15 9.40 13.44
N LEU A 144 6.86 8.81 14.60
CA LEU A 144 7.22 7.44 14.94
C LEU A 144 6.61 6.43 13.96
N LEU A 145 5.31 6.56 13.67
CA LEU A 145 4.62 5.69 12.71
C LEU A 145 5.22 5.81 11.31
N ILE A 146 5.64 7.02 10.91
CA ILE A 146 6.31 7.25 9.62
C ILE A 146 7.70 6.60 9.59
N VAL A 147 8.51 6.71 10.65
CA VAL A 147 9.82 6.04 10.73
C VAL A 147 9.63 4.52 10.69
N LEU A 148 8.70 3.98 11.49
CA LEU A 148 8.40 2.55 11.49
C LEU A 148 7.92 2.06 10.13
N LYS A 149 7.20 2.89 9.36
CA LYS A 149 6.81 2.59 7.98
C LYS A 149 8.02 2.56 7.04
N PHE A 150 8.95 3.50 7.18
CA PHE A 150 10.12 3.61 6.31
C PHE A 150 11.15 2.50 6.52
N ILE A 151 11.28 1.95 7.72
CA ILE A 151 12.25 0.88 8.01
C ILE A 151 12.13 -0.31 7.03
N PRO A 152 10.96 -0.97 6.90
CA PRO A 152 10.80 -2.07 5.95
C PRO A 152 10.93 -1.64 4.48
N GLU A 153 10.49 -0.42 4.12
CA GLU A 153 10.63 0.13 2.75
C GLU A 153 12.10 0.31 2.35
N GLU A 154 12.91 0.96 3.21
CA GLU A 154 14.32 1.22 2.94
C GLU A 154 15.17 -0.06 3.02
N LEU A 155 14.76 -1.06 3.79
CA LEU A 155 15.43 -2.37 3.79
C LEU A 155 15.26 -3.13 2.46
N CYS A 156 14.16 -2.86 1.75
CA CYS A 156 13.90 -3.36 0.39
C CYS A 156 14.50 -2.46 -0.70
N ASN A 157 14.90 -1.24 -0.36
CA ASN A 157 15.45 -0.28 -1.31
C ASN A 157 16.84 -0.70 -1.80
N LYS A 158 17.03 -0.70 -3.12
CA LYS A 158 18.30 -1.08 -3.77
C LYS A 158 19.37 0.01 -3.67
N THR A 159 18.99 1.27 -3.40
CA THR A 159 19.95 2.38 -3.27
C THR A 159 20.70 2.34 -1.95
N LEU A 160 20.08 1.80 -0.90
CA LEU A 160 20.72 1.53 0.36
C LEU A 160 21.55 0.24 0.20
N HIS A 161 22.82 0.38 -0.18
CA HIS A 161 23.74 -0.72 -0.46
C HIS A 161 24.12 -1.54 0.79
N LEU A 162 23.11 -2.16 1.42
CA LEU A 162 23.24 -2.92 2.65
C LEU A 162 23.78 -4.33 2.35
N GLY A 163 24.83 -4.73 3.06
CA GLY A 163 25.37 -6.08 2.96
C GLY A 163 24.38 -7.12 3.47
N TYR A 164 24.41 -8.33 2.87
CA TYR A 164 23.49 -9.42 3.20
C TYR A 164 23.44 -9.74 4.70
N ASN A 165 24.60 -9.84 5.37
CA ASN A 165 24.67 -10.14 6.80
C ASN A 165 23.95 -9.08 7.64
N ARG A 166 24.23 -7.79 7.36
CA ARG A 166 23.57 -6.69 8.07
C ARG A 166 22.06 -6.69 7.82
N LYS A 167 21.64 -6.95 6.58
CA LYS A 167 20.21 -7.09 6.27
C LYS A 167 19.56 -8.21 7.08
N SER A 168 20.23 -9.36 7.21
CA SER A 168 19.75 -10.47 8.04
C SER A 168 19.65 -10.08 9.53
N ASP A 169 20.65 -9.38 10.06
CA ASP A 169 20.65 -8.92 11.46
C ASP A 169 19.48 -7.97 11.75
N VAL A 170 19.22 -7.03 10.84
CA VAL A 170 18.09 -6.09 10.97
C VAL A 170 16.76 -6.83 10.87
N ILE A 171 16.60 -7.78 9.95
CA ILE A 171 15.37 -8.58 9.86
C ILE A 171 15.13 -9.33 11.17
N ALA A 172 16.16 -9.95 11.76
CA ALA A 172 16.04 -10.63 13.04
C ALA A 172 15.63 -9.67 14.17
N ASP A 173 16.18 -8.45 14.21
CA ASP A 173 15.78 -7.42 15.17
C ASP A 173 14.32 -6.98 14.99
N LEU A 174 13.87 -6.82 13.75
CA LEU A 174 12.47 -6.51 13.44
C LEU A 174 11.53 -7.65 13.84
N GLU A 175 11.93 -8.91 13.63
CA GLU A 175 11.16 -10.08 14.06
C GLU A 175 10.97 -10.14 15.58
N LEU A 176 12.00 -9.74 16.35
CA LEU A 176 11.91 -9.64 17.82
C LEU A 176 10.93 -8.54 18.26
N ASN A 177 10.92 -7.41 17.56
CA ASN A 177 10.12 -6.23 17.92
C ASN A 177 8.71 -6.22 17.32
N ARG A 178 8.37 -7.10 16.37
CA ARG A 178 7.11 -7.06 15.60
C ARG A 178 5.85 -7.04 16.47
N LYS A 179 5.82 -7.79 17.58
CA LYS A 179 4.67 -7.82 18.50
C LYS A 179 4.49 -6.49 19.22
N SER A 180 5.57 -5.91 19.73
CA SER A 180 5.54 -4.61 20.40
C SER A 180 5.12 -3.49 19.44
N VAL A 181 5.52 -3.56 18.17
CA VAL A 181 5.07 -2.63 17.12
C VAL A 181 3.55 -2.76 16.88
N LEU A 182 3.02 -3.99 16.81
CA LEU A 182 1.57 -4.21 16.66
C LEU A 182 0.78 -3.73 17.91
N GLU A 183 1.30 -3.96 19.10
CA GLU A 183 0.70 -3.48 20.36
C GLU A 183 0.68 -1.94 20.42
N LEU A 184 1.75 -1.28 19.97
CA LEU A 184 1.81 0.17 19.82
C LEU A 184 0.72 0.66 18.86
N MET A 185 0.57 0.04 17.69
CA MET A 185 -0.47 0.42 16.73
C MET A 185 -1.88 0.20 17.30
N SER A 186 -2.11 -0.96 17.91
CA SER A 186 -3.41 -1.34 18.47
C SER A 186 -3.85 -0.44 19.61
N SER A 187 -2.94 -0.04 20.49
CA SER A 187 -3.21 0.87 21.61
C SER A 187 -3.50 2.31 21.16
N ASN A 188 -2.97 2.73 20.01
CA ASN A 188 -3.16 4.09 19.49
C ASN A 188 -4.38 4.25 18.57
N LEU A 189 -5.11 3.17 18.26
CA LEU A 189 -6.38 3.26 17.53
C LEU A 189 -7.47 3.99 18.31
N THR A 190 -7.48 3.89 19.64
CA THR A 190 -8.52 4.50 20.49
C THR A 190 -8.39 6.01 20.63
N THR A 191 -7.36 6.61 20.05
CA THR A 191 -7.11 8.07 20.11
C THR A 191 -8.17 8.89 19.37
N GLY A 192 -8.94 8.26 18.46
CA GLY A 192 -9.99 8.92 17.67
C GLY A 192 -9.46 9.91 16.62
N ASN A 193 -8.14 10.06 16.51
CA ASN A 193 -7.51 10.94 15.54
C ASN A 193 -7.32 10.21 14.20
N GLU A 194 -8.16 10.54 13.23
CA GLU A 194 -8.13 9.96 11.88
C GLU A 194 -6.74 10.02 11.22
N ASN A 195 -5.97 11.08 11.43
CA ASN A 195 -4.61 11.21 10.88
C ASN A 195 -3.62 10.22 11.50
N VAL A 196 -3.83 9.82 12.76
CA VAL A 196 -3.03 8.79 13.42
C VAL A 196 -3.43 7.42 12.90
N VAL A 197 -4.74 7.15 12.82
CA VAL A 197 -5.28 5.89 12.29
C VAL A 197 -4.83 5.65 10.85
N CYS A 198 -4.88 6.67 10.00
CA CYS A 198 -4.35 6.63 8.63
C CYS A 198 -2.87 6.22 8.60
N LYS A 199 -2.03 6.83 9.45
CA LYS A 199 -0.60 6.48 9.54
C LYS A 199 -0.36 5.07 10.10
N ILE A 200 -1.21 4.60 11.01
CA ILE A 200 -1.17 3.21 11.51
C ILE A 200 -1.37 2.24 10.35
N PHE A 201 -2.43 2.41 9.56
CA PHE A 201 -2.70 1.50 8.44
C PHE A 201 -1.64 1.59 7.34
N ARG A 202 -1.12 2.79 7.01
CA ARG A 202 0.02 2.92 6.08
C ARG A 202 1.27 2.20 6.57
N CYS A 203 1.53 2.26 7.88
CA CYS A 203 2.64 1.54 8.49
C CYS A 203 2.40 0.03 8.43
N LEU A 204 1.21 -0.44 8.79
CA LEU A 204 0.83 -1.86 8.68
C LEU A 204 1.00 -2.40 7.26
N SER A 205 0.53 -1.68 6.22
CA SER A 205 0.72 -2.08 4.82
C SER A 205 2.20 -2.28 4.49
N SER A 206 3.04 -1.33 4.88
CA SER A 206 4.48 -1.41 4.64
C SER A 206 5.14 -2.63 5.31
N TRP A 207 4.77 -2.93 6.55
CA TRP A 207 5.27 -4.13 7.27
C TRP A 207 4.77 -5.45 6.68
N TRP A 208 3.64 -5.43 5.96
CA TRP A 208 3.01 -6.61 5.40
C TRP A 208 3.44 -6.89 3.95
N ASP A 209 3.67 -5.83 3.18
CA ASP A 209 4.16 -5.92 1.81
C ASP A 209 5.65 -6.28 1.74
N ASN A 210 6.41 -5.88 2.76
CA ASN A 210 7.86 -6.02 2.77
C ASN A 210 8.31 -7.13 3.75
N LEU A 211 9.33 -7.90 3.35
CA LEU A 211 10.16 -8.77 4.20
C LEU A 211 9.49 -10.00 4.85
N ASN A 212 8.17 -10.23 4.67
CA ASN A 212 7.43 -11.36 5.26
C ASN A 212 7.63 -11.52 6.80
N ILE A 213 7.91 -10.41 7.49
CA ILE A 213 8.16 -10.39 8.94
C ILE A 213 6.86 -10.61 9.72
N MET A 214 5.82 -9.91 9.30
CA MET A 214 4.49 -10.04 9.87
C MET A 214 3.78 -11.26 9.30
N ARG A 215 3.07 -11.99 10.16
CA ARG A 215 2.37 -13.24 9.79
C ARG A 215 0.88 -13.11 10.10
N PRO A 216 0.00 -13.76 9.32
CA PRO A 216 -1.44 -13.79 9.60
C PRO A 216 -1.80 -14.12 11.05
N SER A 217 -1.05 -15.03 11.69
CA SER A 217 -1.24 -15.41 13.10
C SER A 217 -1.05 -14.26 14.10
N ASP A 218 -0.32 -13.21 13.74
CA ASP A 218 -0.02 -12.09 14.63
C ASP A 218 -1.22 -11.12 14.76
N ILE A 219 -2.23 -11.23 13.87
CA ILE A 219 -3.35 -10.28 13.80
C ILE A 219 -4.73 -10.91 14.02
N SER A 220 -4.78 -12.25 14.11
CA SER A 220 -5.98 -13.01 14.48
C SER A 220 -6.50 -12.50 15.83
N ASN A 221 -7.64 -11.78 15.81
CA ASN A 221 -8.31 -11.14 16.97
C ASN A 221 -7.77 -9.75 17.39
N SER A 222 -7.25 -8.96 16.47
CA SER A 222 -6.89 -7.57 16.73
C SER A 222 -8.07 -6.59 16.55
N ASN A 223 -8.09 -5.53 17.36
CA ASN A 223 -8.95 -4.36 17.16
C ASN A 223 -8.64 -3.61 15.84
N LEU A 224 -7.49 -3.86 15.22
CA LEU A 224 -7.10 -3.33 13.90
C LEU A 224 -8.04 -3.82 12.80
N LEU A 225 -8.45 -5.08 12.84
CA LEU A 225 -9.40 -5.65 11.88
C LEU A 225 -10.79 -5.02 12.03
N GLU A 226 -11.26 -4.86 13.27
CA GLU A 226 -12.55 -4.23 13.57
C GLU A 226 -12.57 -2.77 13.10
N ALA A 227 -11.52 -2.00 13.41
CA ALA A 227 -11.38 -0.61 12.96
C ALA A 227 -11.34 -0.50 11.43
N CYS A 228 -10.63 -1.40 10.75
CA CYS A 228 -10.58 -1.47 9.29
C CYS A 228 -11.98 -1.66 8.70
N PHE A 229 -12.72 -2.68 9.13
CA PHE A 229 -14.05 -2.91 8.58
C PHE A 229 -15.08 -1.88 9.03
N MET A 230 -14.89 -1.20 10.17
CA MET A 230 -15.72 -0.06 10.56
C MET A 230 -15.63 1.08 9.54
N VAL A 231 -14.41 1.42 9.10
CA VAL A 231 -14.17 2.43 8.05
C VAL A 231 -14.75 1.97 6.71
N LEU A 232 -14.49 0.72 6.31
CA LEU A 232 -14.95 0.20 5.02
C LEU A 232 -16.49 0.12 4.94
N LYS A 233 -17.17 -0.08 6.08
CA LYS A 233 -18.62 -0.20 6.18
C LYS A 233 -19.37 1.13 6.04
N ASP A 234 -18.70 2.26 6.23
CA ASP A 234 -19.29 3.59 6.07
C ASP A 234 -18.44 4.45 5.10
N PRO A 235 -18.54 4.19 3.78
CA PRO A 235 -17.67 4.82 2.77
C PRO A 235 -17.83 6.34 2.66
N LEU A 236 -18.91 6.91 3.17
CA LEU A 236 -19.21 8.35 3.09
C LEU A 236 -18.69 9.14 4.29
N SER A 237 -18.46 8.50 5.43
CA SER A 237 -18.05 9.18 6.67
C SER A 237 -16.56 9.48 6.79
N SER A 238 -15.70 8.67 6.16
CA SER A 238 -14.24 8.73 6.34
C SER A 238 -13.55 9.53 5.24
N SER A 239 -12.42 10.16 5.57
CA SER A 239 -11.57 10.82 4.58
C SER A 239 -11.05 9.84 3.52
N ASP A 240 -10.71 10.40 2.34
CA ASP A 240 -10.10 9.64 1.24
C ASP A 240 -8.81 8.94 1.66
N GLU A 241 -7.95 9.65 2.40
CA GLU A 241 -6.68 9.11 2.85
C GLU A 241 -6.85 7.92 3.81
N LEU A 242 -7.81 8.00 4.74
CA LEU A 242 -8.06 6.91 5.67
C LEU A 242 -8.63 5.69 4.94
N TYR A 243 -9.64 5.89 4.07
CA TYR A 243 -10.28 4.81 3.34
C TYR A 243 -9.28 4.08 2.43
N GLU A 244 -8.44 4.84 1.72
CA GLU A 244 -7.33 4.29 0.94
C GLU A 244 -6.39 3.45 1.81
N SER A 245 -5.91 4.02 2.93
CA SER A 245 -4.90 3.37 3.78
C SER A 245 -5.40 2.05 4.35
N VAL A 246 -6.65 2.01 4.80
CA VAL A 246 -7.32 0.81 5.31
C VAL A 246 -7.48 -0.24 4.20
N SER A 247 -7.92 0.19 3.02
CA SER A 247 -8.13 -0.68 1.87
C SER A 247 -6.83 -1.30 1.37
N THR A 248 -5.77 -0.50 1.25
CA THR A 248 -4.43 -0.99 0.88
C THR A 248 -3.95 -2.03 1.87
N TRP A 249 -4.08 -1.77 3.18
CA TRP A 249 -3.67 -2.74 4.18
C TRP A 249 -4.45 -4.06 4.09
N LEU A 250 -5.77 -4.01 3.90
CA LEU A 250 -6.59 -5.21 3.75
C LEU A 250 -6.20 -6.03 2.51
N VAL A 251 -5.89 -5.36 1.40
CA VAL A 251 -5.40 -6.03 0.17
C VAL A 251 -4.04 -6.70 0.43
N SER A 252 -3.09 -6.01 1.07
CA SER A 252 -1.80 -6.58 1.48
C SER A 252 -2.00 -7.79 2.39
N LEU A 253 -2.93 -7.71 3.35
CA LEU A 253 -3.27 -8.80 4.27
C LEU A 253 -3.77 -10.04 3.52
N LEU A 254 -4.74 -9.86 2.62
CA LEU A 254 -5.28 -10.93 1.79
C LEU A 254 -4.21 -11.55 0.87
N TYR A 255 -3.32 -10.73 0.33
CA TYR A 255 -2.19 -11.21 -0.48
C TYR A 255 -1.27 -12.11 0.33
N GLN A 256 -0.92 -11.76 1.57
CA GLN A 256 -0.07 -12.62 2.40
C GLN A 256 -0.79 -13.88 2.89
N CYS A 257 -2.10 -13.84 3.12
CA CYS A 257 -2.88 -15.05 3.39
C CYS A 257 -2.82 -16.01 2.20
N LYS A 258 -2.83 -15.49 0.97
CA LYS A 258 -2.63 -16.28 -0.26
C LYS A 258 -1.24 -16.90 -0.34
N VAL A 259 -0.19 -16.20 0.10
CA VAL A 259 1.21 -16.68 0.05
C VAL A 259 1.47 -17.73 1.13
N ASN A 260 1.01 -17.48 2.36
CA ASN A 260 1.30 -18.28 3.55
C ASN A 260 0.14 -19.24 3.90
N ARG A 261 -0.26 -20.09 2.94
CA ARG A 261 -1.42 -21.02 3.05
C ARG A 261 -1.26 -22.14 4.08
N SER A 262 -0.13 -22.21 4.78
CA SER A 262 0.18 -23.28 5.71
C SER A 262 -0.14 -22.87 7.15
N GLY A 263 -1.33 -23.20 7.64
CA GLY A 263 -1.65 -23.13 9.07
C GLY A 263 -3.13 -22.89 9.37
N SER A 264 -3.65 -23.56 10.40
CA SER A 264 -5.04 -23.41 10.87
C SER A 264 -5.40 -21.97 11.25
N SER A 265 -4.42 -21.21 11.77
CA SER A 265 -4.61 -19.80 12.12
C SER A 265 -4.84 -18.89 10.91
N THR A 266 -4.28 -19.25 9.75
CA THR A 266 -4.50 -18.49 8.50
C THR A 266 -5.91 -18.74 7.99
N ASP A 267 -6.41 -19.97 8.10
CA ASP A 267 -7.76 -20.34 7.70
C ASP A 267 -8.82 -19.63 8.56
N GLU A 268 -8.62 -19.57 9.89
CA GLU A 268 -9.49 -18.81 10.80
C GLU A 268 -9.55 -17.32 10.45
N LEU A 269 -8.39 -16.70 10.22
CA LEU A 269 -8.33 -15.30 9.79
C LEU A 269 -9.02 -15.11 8.44
N LEU A 270 -8.77 -16.00 7.48
CA LEU A 270 -9.33 -15.90 6.14
C LEU A 270 -10.86 -16.05 6.17
N SER A 271 -11.41 -16.92 7.03
CA SER A 271 -12.85 -17.00 7.26
C SER A 271 -13.41 -15.71 7.85
N PHE A 272 -12.72 -15.09 8.81
CA PHE A 272 -13.11 -13.78 9.36
C PHE A 272 -13.10 -12.68 8.28
N LEU A 273 -12.05 -12.62 7.48
CA LEU A 273 -11.90 -11.65 6.38
C LEU A 273 -12.97 -11.85 5.32
N GLN A 274 -13.26 -13.09 4.94
CA GLN A 274 -14.31 -13.46 3.99
C GLN A 274 -15.68 -12.97 4.48
N ASN A 275 -16.08 -13.32 5.70
CA ASN A 275 -17.37 -12.95 6.26
C ASN A 275 -17.56 -11.43 6.37
N ASN A 276 -16.52 -10.69 6.78
CA ASN A 276 -16.61 -9.24 6.86
C ASN A 276 -16.56 -8.56 5.49
N THR A 277 -15.85 -9.13 4.52
CA THR A 277 -15.84 -8.64 3.14
C THR A 277 -17.19 -8.83 2.47
N TYR A 278 -17.93 -9.90 2.79
CA TYR A 278 -19.30 -10.10 2.32
C TYR A 278 -20.26 -9.02 2.78
N ALA A 279 -20.05 -8.41 3.94
CA ALA A 279 -20.85 -7.26 4.37
C ALA A 279 -20.69 -6.04 3.44
N LEU A 280 -19.56 -5.93 2.72
CA LEU A 280 -19.35 -4.86 1.74
C LEU A 280 -20.22 -5.04 0.48
N LEU A 281 -20.71 -6.26 0.21
CA LEU A 281 -21.63 -6.51 -0.90
C LEU A 281 -22.94 -5.74 -0.74
N ASP A 282 -23.45 -5.66 0.50
CA ASP A 282 -24.68 -4.92 0.80
C ASP A 282 -24.48 -3.41 0.63
N ILE A 283 -23.26 -2.92 0.85
CA ILE A 283 -22.89 -1.52 0.60
C ILE A 283 -22.91 -1.23 -0.89
N VAL A 284 -22.27 -2.07 -1.71
CA VAL A 284 -22.28 -1.92 -3.19
C VAL A 284 -23.72 -1.83 -3.71
N ARG A 285 -24.59 -2.74 -3.25
CA ARG A 285 -26.02 -2.77 -3.63
C ARG A 285 -26.79 -1.56 -3.11
N SER A 286 -26.55 -1.15 -1.88
CA SER A 286 -27.20 0.04 -1.29
C SER A 286 -26.81 1.30 -2.06
N CYS A 287 -25.52 1.45 -2.41
CA CYS A 287 -25.02 2.58 -3.17
C CYS A 287 -25.63 2.65 -4.57
N GLU A 288 -25.78 1.52 -5.27
CA GLU A 288 -26.43 1.48 -6.57
C GLU A 288 -27.90 1.95 -6.49
N ASN A 289 -28.64 1.49 -5.48
CA ASN A 289 -30.04 1.89 -5.29
C ASN A 289 -30.20 3.37 -4.90
N GLN A 290 -29.21 3.94 -4.19
CA GLN A 290 -29.27 5.32 -3.69
C GLN A 290 -28.66 6.35 -4.65
N ILE A 291 -28.07 5.92 -5.76
CA ILE A 291 -27.31 6.77 -6.69
C ILE A 291 -28.10 7.98 -7.20
N SER A 292 -29.40 7.82 -7.40
CA SER A 292 -30.32 8.88 -7.86
C SER A 292 -30.54 9.98 -6.82
N HIS A 293 -30.27 9.71 -5.56
CA HIS A 293 -30.43 10.63 -4.43
C HIS A 293 -29.11 11.28 -3.99
N MET A 294 -27.97 10.86 -4.56
CA MET A 294 -26.65 11.36 -4.19
C MET A 294 -26.31 12.66 -4.94
N THR A 295 -25.55 13.54 -4.29
CA THR A 295 -24.97 14.70 -4.97
C THR A 295 -23.86 14.27 -5.93
N GLN A 296 -23.51 15.12 -6.90
CA GLN A 296 -22.43 14.81 -7.85
C GLN A 296 -21.08 14.54 -7.14
N GLU A 297 -20.78 15.28 -6.08
CA GLU A 297 -19.58 15.09 -5.25
C GLU A 297 -19.58 13.72 -4.56
N GLN A 298 -20.73 13.31 -4.00
CA GLN A 298 -20.89 12.00 -3.38
C GLN A 298 -20.76 10.86 -4.39
N VAL A 299 -21.24 11.05 -5.63
CA VAL A 299 -21.06 10.06 -6.71
C VAL A 299 -19.58 9.90 -7.06
N LEU A 300 -18.82 10.99 -7.21
CA LEU A 300 -17.38 10.94 -7.47
C LEU A 300 -16.63 10.24 -6.33
N LEU A 301 -16.95 10.61 -5.09
CA LEU A 301 -16.40 9.95 -3.92
C LEU A 301 -16.69 8.44 -3.95
N MET A 302 -17.93 8.06 -4.25
CA MET A 302 -18.31 6.65 -4.32
C MET A 302 -17.64 5.89 -5.46
N GLN A 303 -17.40 6.52 -6.61
CA GLN A 303 -16.60 5.89 -7.68
C GLN A 303 -15.20 5.52 -7.17
N ASP A 304 -14.59 6.41 -6.39
CA ASP A 304 -13.30 6.19 -5.76
C ASP A 304 -13.35 5.11 -4.67
N ARG A 305 -14.43 5.03 -3.90
CA ARG A 305 -14.65 3.95 -2.91
C ARG A 305 -14.87 2.59 -3.56
N MET A 306 -15.66 2.53 -4.64
CA MET A 306 -15.90 1.30 -5.41
C MET A 306 -14.61 0.74 -6.00
N ARG A 307 -13.70 1.62 -6.42
CA ARG A 307 -12.35 1.25 -6.85
C ARG A 307 -11.62 0.42 -5.78
N TYR A 308 -11.63 0.84 -4.52
CA TYR A 308 -10.98 0.09 -3.43
C TYR A 308 -11.73 -1.20 -3.06
N ILE A 309 -13.07 -1.17 -3.04
CA ILE A 309 -13.88 -2.38 -2.79
C ILE A 309 -13.62 -3.45 -3.86
N ALA A 310 -13.49 -3.06 -5.12
CA ALA A 310 -13.14 -3.96 -6.22
C ALA A 310 -11.75 -4.60 -6.02
N ASP A 311 -10.75 -3.84 -5.55
CA ASP A 311 -9.42 -4.40 -5.23
C ASP A 311 -9.50 -5.42 -4.09
N ILE A 312 -10.30 -5.13 -3.06
CA ILE A 312 -10.53 -6.04 -1.92
C ILE A 312 -11.20 -7.34 -2.38
N PHE A 313 -12.26 -7.25 -3.20
CA PHE A 313 -12.94 -8.42 -3.75
C PHE A 313 -12.01 -9.24 -4.65
N SER A 314 -11.22 -8.58 -5.49
CA SER A 314 -10.18 -9.22 -6.31
C SER A 314 -9.13 -9.95 -5.47
N ALA A 315 -8.65 -9.32 -4.39
CA ALA A 315 -7.67 -9.91 -3.49
C ALA A 315 -8.25 -11.12 -2.75
N LEU A 316 -9.49 -11.02 -2.26
CA LEU A 316 -10.19 -12.11 -1.57
C LEU A 316 -10.39 -13.32 -2.49
N ALA A 317 -10.89 -13.11 -3.72
CA ALA A 317 -11.10 -14.19 -4.68
C ALA A 317 -9.78 -14.94 -4.99
N ARG A 318 -8.66 -14.21 -5.05
CA ARG A 318 -7.34 -14.82 -5.29
C ARG A 318 -6.79 -15.55 -4.08
N ALA A 319 -7.09 -15.09 -2.87
CA ALA A 319 -6.75 -15.79 -1.64
C ALA A 319 -7.52 -17.12 -1.56
N LEU A 320 -8.83 -17.08 -1.80
CA LEU A 320 -9.74 -18.22 -1.67
C LEU A 320 -9.76 -19.19 -2.87
N LYS A 321 -9.13 -18.85 -4.01
CA LYS A 321 -9.20 -19.66 -5.24
C LYS A 321 -8.90 -21.15 -5.09
N HIS A 322 -8.09 -21.54 -4.10
CA HIS A 322 -7.80 -22.94 -3.81
C HIS A 322 -8.99 -23.63 -3.15
N HIS A 323 -9.66 -22.97 -2.20
CA HIS A 323 -10.84 -23.50 -1.54
C HIS A 323 -12.03 -23.63 -2.48
N PHE A 324 -12.17 -22.76 -3.49
CA PHE A 324 -13.19 -22.91 -4.55
C PHE A 324 -13.05 -24.22 -5.33
N LEU A 325 -11.81 -24.71 -5.51
CA LEU A 325 -11.53 -25.88 -6.33
C LEU A 325 -11.57 -27.18 -5.52
N PHE A 326 -10.96 -27.17 -4.33
CA PHE A 326 -10.76 -28.38 -3.52
C PHE A 326 -11.81 -28.58 -2.43
N SER A 327 -12.52 -27.54 -2.02
CA SER A 327 -13.54 -27.61 -0.97
C SER A 327 -14.72 -26.67 -1.25
N PRO A 328 -15.34 -26.71 -2.45
CA PRO A 328 -16.44 -25.82 -2.78
C PRO A 328 -17.60 -26.06 -1.81
N SER A 329 -18.18 -24.97 -1.31
CA SER A 329 -19.30 -25.01 -0.39
C SER A 329 -20.39 -24.07 -0.88
N GLN A 330 -21.65 -24.48 -0.74
CA GLN A 330 -22.80 -23.57 -0.80
C GLN A 330 -23.23 -23.11 0.60
N ASP A 331 -22.67 -23.71 1.66
CA ASP A 331 -22.92 -23.28 3.03
C ASP A 331 -22.21 -21.94 3.28
N GLU A 332 -22.97 -20.95 3.77
CA GLU A 332 -22.46 -19.61 4.08
C GLU A 332 -21.32 -19.67 5.11
N GLY A 333 -20.25 -18.94 4.82
CA GLY A 333 -19.14 -18.71 5.76
C GLY A 333 -18.06 -19.79 5.81
N LYS A 334 -18.13 -20.82 4.95
CA LYS A 334 -16.98 -21.71 4.69
C LYS A 334 -16.04 -21.07 3.67
N LEU A 335 -14.74 -21.38 3.76
CA LEU A 335 -13.71 -20.82 2.85
C LEU A 335 -13.99 -21.11 1.36
N GLY A 336 -14.69 -22.19 1.03
CA GLY A 336 -15.09 -22.50 -0.34
C GLY A 336 -16.41 -21.89 -0.80
N ASP A 337 -17.00 -20.98 -0.02
CA ASP A 337 -18.26 -20.32 -0.34
C ASP A 337 -18.14 -19.47 -1.62
N LEU A 338 -18.94 -19.84 -2.63
CA LEU A 338 -18.96 -19.21 -3.94
C LEU A 338 -19.60 -17.82 -3.95
N LYS A 339 -20.15 -17.34 -2.82
CA LYS A 339 -20.57 -15.94 -2.62
C LYS A 339 -19.43 -14.93 -2.86
N THR A 340 -18.17 -15.37 -2.79
CA THR A 340 -17.03 -14.54 -3.24
C THR A 340 -17.08 -14.22 -4.73
N LEU A 341 -17.59 -15.12 -5.56
CA LEU A 341 -17.83 -14.85 -6.99
C LEU A 341 -18.99 -13.86 -7.17
N ASP A 342 -20.02 -13.91 -6.31
CA ASP A 342 -21.07 -12.87 -6.30
C ASP A 342 -20.51 -11.48 -5.96
N CYS A 343 -19.49 -11.37 -5.12
CA CYS A 343 -18.80 -10.10 -4.88
C CYS A 343 -18.18 -9.54 -6.17
N LEU A 344 -17.48 -10.38 -6.95
CA LEU A 344 -16.92 -9.96 -8.24
C LEU A 344 -18.02 -9.60 -9.25
N ILE A 345 -19.06 -10.42 -9.33
CA ILE A 345 -20.19 -10.20 -10.24
C ILE A 345 -20.94 -8.92 -9.87
N SER A 346 -21.09 -8.60 -8.58
CA SER A 346 -21.79 -7.37 -8.16
C SER A 346 -21.14 -6.11 -8.71
N ILE A 347 -19.80 -6.06 -8.77
CA ILE A 347 -19.06 -4.95 -9.37
C ILE A 347 -19.19 -4.96 -10.90
N LEU A 348 -19.20 -6.15 -11.51
CA LEU A 348 -19.40 -6.31 -12.95
C LEU A 348 -20.81 -5.88 -13.40
N ASP A 349 -21.81 -6.10 -12.55
CA ASP A 349 -23.22 -5.79 -12.79
C ASP A 349 -23.58 -4.32 -12.52
N LEU A 350 -22.70 -3.55 -11.86
CA LEU A 350 -22.96 -2.13 -11.57
C LEU A 350 -23.33 -1.35 -12.83
N SER A 351 -24.40 -0.57 -12.71
CA SER A 351 -24.83 0.38 -13.72
C SER A 351 -24.04 1.69 -13.67
N GLN A 352 -24.09 2.45 -14.77
CA GLN A 352 -23.50 3.79 -14.84
C GLN A 352 -24.24 4.75 -13.88
N PRO A 353 -23.54 5.73 -13.25
CA PRO A 353 -22.12 6.09 -13.43
C PRO A 353 -21.09 5.30 -12.59
N LEU A 354 -21.47 4.32 -11.76
CA LEU A 354 -20.51 3.58 -10.92
C LEU A 354 -19.78 2.47 -11.68
N GLY A 355 -20.48 1.76 -12.56
CA GLY A 355 -19.97 0.62 -13.33
C GLY A 355 -19.15 1.01 -14.55
N SER A 356 -17.93 1.51 -14.35
CA SER A 356 -17.00 1.85 -15.43
C SER A 356 -16.15 0.65 -15.89
N ARG A 357 -15.67 0.66 -17.14
CA ARG A 357 -14.71 -0.35 -17.63
C ARG A 357 -13.40 -0.33 -16.86
N ALA A 358 -12.95 0.85 -16.44
CA ALA A 358 -11.77 1.00 -15.57
C ALA A 358 -11.95 0.25 -14.24
N LEU A 359 -13.15 0.26 -13.67
CA LEU A 359 -13.48 -0.50 -12.46
C LEU A 359 -13.45 -2.01 -12.74
N VAL A 360 -14.08 -2.47 -13.83
CA VAL A 360 -14.08 -3.89 -14.23
C VAL A 360 -12.67 -4.39 -14.50
N LYS A 361 -11.79 -3.56 -15.07
CA LYS A 361 -10.38 -3.90 -15.33
C LYS A 361 -9.66 -4.38 -14.06
N ARG A 362 -10.01 -3.85 -12.89
CA ARG A 362 -9.43 -4.26 -11.59
C ARG A 362 -9.80 -5.68 -11.17
N LEU A 363 -10.86 -6.25 -11.75
CA LEU A 363 -11.33 -7.61 -11.50
C LEU A 363 -10.70 -8.64 -12.43
N LEU A 364 -10.30 -8.23 -13.64
CA LEU A 364 -9.91 -9.14 -14.73
C LEU A 364 -8.83 -10.11 -14.30
N ASP A 365 -7.77 -9.62 -13.65
CA ASP A 365 -6.68 -10.46 -13.20
C ASP A 365 -7.14 -11.52 -12.16
N ALA A 366 -8.06 -11.15 -11.27
CA ALA A 366 -8.59 -12.07 -10.25
C ALA A 366 -9.49 -13.12 -10.89
N ILE A 367 -10.41 -12.69 -11.75
CA ILE A 367 -11.29 -13.56 -12.55
C ILE A 367 -10.46 -14.53 -13.39
N HIS A 368 -9.46 -14.03 -14.13
CA HIS A 368 -8.56 -14.87 -14.91
C HIS A 368 -7.81 -15.87 -14.04
N SER A 369 -7.32 -15.45 -12.87
CA SER A 369 -6.62 -16.36 -11.96
C SER A 369 -7.51 -17.51 -11.47
N VAL A 370 -8.79 -17.24 -11.21
CA VAL A 370 -9.77 -18.27 -10.82
C VAL A 370 -10.08 -19.19 -11.99
N ILE A 371 -10.39 -18.62 -13.17
CA ILE A 371 -10.69 -19.37 -14.40
C ILE A 371 -9.53 -20.26 -14.82
N TYR A 372 -8.32 -19.71 -14.85
CA TYR A 372 -7.11 -20.46 -15.17
C TYR A 372 -6.88 -21.59 -14.16
N SER A 373 -7.08 -21.35 -12.86
CA SER A 373 -6.95 -22.41 -11.86
C SER A 373 -8.03 -23.50 -12.03
N ALA A 374 -9.25 -23.11 -12.42
CA ALA A 374 -10.34 -24.04 -12.71
C ALA A 374 -10.11 -24.86 -13.99
N SER A 375 -9.54 -24.26 -15.05
CA SER A 375 -9.17 -24.98 -16.27
C SER A 375 -8.09 -26.02 -15.99
N GLN A 376 -7.05 -25.65 -15.24
CA GLN A 376 -6.02 -26.58 -14.76
C GLN A 376 -6.61 -27.72 -13.91
N HIS A 377 -7.53 -27.40 -12.99
CA HIS A 377 -8.20 -28.40 -12.17
C HIS A 377 -9.06 -29.36 -13.01
N ARG A 378 -9.71 -28.87 -14.07
CA ARG A 378 -10.49 -29.71 -15.00
C ARG A 378 -9.64 -30.75 -15.71
N PHE A 379 -8.42 -30.41 -16.09
CA PHE A 379 -7.52 -31.33 -16.79
C PHE A 379 -7.18 -32.58 -15.96
N SER A 380 -7.27 -32.52 -14.62
CA SER A 380 -7.13 -33.71 -13.75
C SER A 380 -8.18 -34.79 -14.06
N ASN A 381 -9.35 -34.41 -14.58
CA ASN A 381 -10.45 -35.29 -14.99
C ASN A 381 -11.03 -36.19 -13.87
N ASP A 382 -10.77 -35.85 -12.61
CA ASP A 382 -11.34 -36.54 -11.44
C ASP A 382 -12.81 -36.16 -11.18
N ARG A 383 -13.58 -37.04 -10.51
CA ARG A 383 -15.00 -36.77 -10.20
C ARG A 383 -15.19 -35.51 -9.36
N ASP A 384 -14.28 -35.27 -8.43
CA ASP A 384 -14.33 -34.11 -7.54
C ASP A 384 -14.08 -32.82 -8.32
N SER A 385 -13.16 -32.83 -9.29
CA SER A 385 -12.89 -31.67 -10.13
C SER A 385 -14.07 -31.29 -11.03
N LEU A 386 -14.74 -32.28 -11.61
CA LEU A 386 -15.97 -32.07 -12.38
C LEU A 386 -17.11 -31.51 -11.50
N THR A 387 -17.18 -31.93 -10.24
CA THR A 387 -18.21 -31.46 -9.30
C THR A 387 -17.97 -30.01 -8.89
N SER A 388 -16.74 -29.64 -8.54
CA SER A 388 -16.38 -28.27 -8.20
C SER A 388 -16.65 -27.30 -9.36
N ILE A 389 -16.30 -27.68 -10.58
CA ILE A 389 -16.54 -26.86 -11.77
C ILE A 389 -18.04 -26.66 -11.99
N LYS A 390 -18.83 -27.74 -11.90
CA LYS A 390 -20.30 -27.67 -12.04
C LYS A 390 -20.95 -26.69 -11.06
N LEU A 391 -20.45 -26.60 -9.82
CA LEU A 391 -20.95 -25.65 -8.83
C LEU A 391 -20.61 -24.19 -9.20
N MET A 392 -19.47 -23.96 -9.85
CA MET A 392 -19.04 -22.62 -10.29
C MET A 392 -19.74 -22.16 -11.59
N MET A 393 -20.26 -23.09 -12.39
CA MET A 393 -20.84 -22.82 -13.72
C MET A 393 -21.83 -21.63 -13.76
N PRO A 394 -22.83 -21.52 -12.86
CA PRO A 394 -23.78 -20.41 -12.92
C PRO A 394 -23.11 -19.03 -12.73
N TYR A 395 -22.07 -18.97 -11.90
CA TYR A 395 -21.31 -17.76 -11.66
C TYR A 395 -20.44 -17.41 -12.87
N LEU A 396 -19.80 -18.42 -13.47
CA LEU A 396 -18.99 -18.25 -14.68
C LEU A 396 -19.84 -17.76 -15.86
N SER A 397 -21.06 -18.28 -16.04
CA SER A 397 -21.99 -17.78 -17.07
C SER A 397 -22.35 -16.31 -16.85
N ARG A 398 -22.68 -15.91 -15.61
CA ARG A 398 -22.96 -14.50 -15.28
C ARG A 398 -21.78 -13.57 -15.55
N ILE A 399 -20.55 -14.04 -15.30
CA ILE A 399 -19.33 -13.29 -15.66
C ILE A 399 -19.25 -13.08 -17.18
N VAL A 400 -19.57 -14.10 -17.99
CA VAL A 400 -19.60 -13.97 -19.46
C VAL A 400 -20.61 -12.90 -19.88
N ILE A 401 -21.83 -12.94 -19.35
CA ILE A 401 -22.88 -11.95 -19.67
C ILE A 401 -22.40 -10.53 -19.33
N GLY A 402 -21.80 -10.35 -18.14
CA GLY A 402 -21.26 -9.05 -17.74
C GLY A 402 -20.13 -8.56 -18.64
N PHE A 403 -19.20 -9.44 -19.03
CA PHE A 403 -18.15 -9.09 -20.01
C PHE A 403 -18.72 -8.68 -21.36
N ILE A 404 -19.72 -9.41 -21.87
CA ILE A 404 -20.39 -9.06 -23.13
C ILE A 404 -21.03 -7.68 -23.02
N ARG A 405 -21.74 -7.39 -21.93
CA ARG A 405 -22.38 -6.08 -21.67
C ARG A 405 -21.37 -4.93 -21.72
N HIS A 406 -20.21 -5.07 -21.08
CA HIS A 406 -19.16 -4.04 -21.07
C HIS A 406 -18.46 -3.90 -22.42
N CYS A 407 -18.26 -5.01 -23.15
CA CYS A 407 -17.69 -5.01 -24.50
C CYS A 407 -18.66 -4.45 -25.57
N SER A 408 -19.97 -4.56 -25.36
CA SER A 408 -21.00 -4.07 -26.30
C SER A 408 -21.45 -2.63 -26.03
N SER A 409 -21.15 -2.08 -24.84
CA SER A 409 -21.54 -0.72 -24.45
C SER A 409 -20.81 0.35 -25.28
N ASN A 410 -21.37 1.56 -25.35
CA ASN A 410 -20.70 2.68 -26.04
C ASN A 410 -19.41 3.12 -25.32
N ILE A 411 -18.46 3.70 -26.07
CA ILE A 411 -17.26 4.32 -25.52
C ILE A 411 -17.68 5.50 -24.64
N GLN A 412 -17.15 5.55 -23.42
CA GLN A 412 -17.50 6.62 -22.47
C GLN A 412 -16.76 7.91 -22.83
N PRO A 413 -17.30 9.10 -22.51
CA PRO A 413 -16.64 10.37 -22.80
C PRO A 413 -15.25 10.52 -22.16
N SER A 414 -15.02 9.83 -21.04
CA SER A 414 -13.77 9.81 -20.29
C SER A 414 -12.79 8.72 -20.73
N GLU A 415 -13.13 7.89 -21.72
CA GLU A 415 -12.36 6.74 -22.15
C GLU A 415 -11.84 6.93 -23.58
N THR A 416 -10.57 6.58 -23.80
CA THR A 416 -9.97 6.59 -25.13
C THR A 416 -10.33 5.33 -25.92
N PHE A 417 -10.30 5.43 -27.26
CA PHE A 417 -10.50 4.26 -28.12
C PHE A 417 -9.47 3.15 -27.85
N GLU A 418 -8.22 3.53 -27.54
CA GLU A 418 -7.15 2.59 -27.21
C GLU A 418 -7.43 1.83 -25.90
N GLU A 419 -7.90 2.52 -24.85
CA GLU A 419 -8.30 1.88 -23.59
C GLU A 419 -9.44 0.89 -23.79
N PHE A 420 -10.43 1.25 -24.62
CA PHE A 420 -11.54 0.36 -24.96
C PHE A 420 -11.07 -0.89 -25.73
N CYS A 421 -10.18 -0.73 -26.71
CA CYS A 421 -9.58 -1.85 -27.44
C CYS A 421 -8.78 -2.76 -26.51
N ALA A 422 -7.91 -2.18 -25.66
CA ALA A 422 -7.12 -2.94 -24.70
C ALA A 422 -8.01 -3.74 -23.73
N PHE A 423 -9.09 -3.12 -23.24
CA PHE A 423 -10.07 -3.84 -22.40
C PHE A 423 -10.69 -5.03 -23.12
N ARG A 424 -11.07 -4.88 -24.40
CA ARG A 424 -11.64 -5.98 -25.20
C ARG A 424 -10.64 -7.09 -25.45
N ASP A 425 -9.37 -6.76 -25.66
CA ASP A 425 -8.30 -7.74 -25.83
C ASP A 425 -8.06 -8.51 -24.52
N ASP A 426 -8.04 -7.83 -23.38
CA ASP A 426 -7.94 -8.45 -22.05
C ASP A 426 -9.10 -9.44 -21.81
N VAL A 427 -10.34 -9.01 -22.08
CA VAL A 427 -11.54 -9.87 -21.97
C VAL A 427 -11.47 -11.04 -22.94
N TYR A 428 -11.04 -10.82 -24.19
CA TYR A 428 -10.91 -11.87 -25.18
C TYR A 428 -9.94 -12.97 -24.72
N ASN A 429 -8.79 -12.58 -24.15
CA ASN A 429 -7.82 -13.54 -23.60
C ASN A 429 -8.45 -14.40 -22.49
N ILE A 430 -9.25 -13.81 -21.60
CA ILE A 430 -9.94 -14.56 -20.54
C ILE A 430 -11.01 -15.49 -21.13
N MET A 431 -11.75 -15.03 -22.15
CA MET A 431 -12.79 -15.82 -22.81
C MET A 431 -12.25 -17.08 -23.48
N GLN A 432 -11.00 -17.09 -23.93
CA GLN A 432 -10.35 -18.29 -24.48
C GLN A 432 -10.23 -19.43 -23.46
N ASP A 433 -9.95 -19.11 -22.20
CA ASP A 433 -9.88 -20.10 -21.11
C ASP A 433 -11.28 -20.44 -20.55
N LEU A 434 -12.21 -19.49 -20.61
CA LEU A 434 -13.56 -19.61 -20.05
C LEU A 434 -14.52 -20.42 -20.94
N THR A 435 -14.44 -20.23 -22.26
CA THR A 435 -15.34 -20.89 -23.23
C THR A 435 -15.27 -22.42 -23.16
N PRO A 436 -14.08 -23.05 -23.08
CA PRO A 436 -13.98 -24.49 -22.89
C PRO A 436 -14.66 -24.95 -21.61
N LEU A 437 -14.50 -24.22 -20.49
CA LEU A 437 -15.06 -24.56 -19.18
C LEU A 437 -16.58 -24.63 -19.18
N ILE A 438 -17.23 -23.61 -19.77
CA ILE A 438 -18.70 -23.50 -19.76
C ILE A 438 -19.36 -24.32 -20.89
N GLY A 439 -18.67 -24.42 -22.03
CA GLY A 439 -19.22 -24.96 -23.26
C GLY A 439 -19.91 -23.87 -24.09
N ALA A 440 -19.59 -23.85 -25.39
CA ALA A 440 -20.06 -22.82 -26.31
C ALA A 440 -21.60 -22.78 -26.45
N GLU A 441 -22.27 -23.94 -26.34
CA GLU A 441 -23.73 -24.06 -26.43
C GLU A 441 -24.45 -23.39 -25.24
N THR A 442 -23.93 -23.60 -24.02
CA THR A 442 -24.45 -22.97 -22.81
C THR A 442 -24.28 -21.45 -22.87
N ILE A 443 -23.11 -20.97 -23.29
CA ILE A 443 -22.84 -19.53 -23.47
C ILE A 443 -23.81 -18.95 -24.50
N PHE A 444 -23.97 -19.60 -25.65
CA PHE A 444 -24.87 -19.13 -26.70
C PHE A 444 -26.32 -19.04 -26.19
N THR A 445 -26.77 -20.05 -25.46
CA THR A 445 -28.12 -20.09 -24.88
C THR A 445 -28.33 -18.95 -23.88
N GLU A 446 -27.37 -18.73 -22.98
CA GLU A 446 -27.48 -17.67 -21.97
C GLU A 446 -27.42 -16.27 -22.59
N VAL A 447 -26.54 -16.05 -23.57
CA VAL A 447 -26.46 -14.77 -24.31
C VAL A 447 -27.78 -14.48 -25.03
N CYS A 448 -28.35 -15.48 -25.73
CA CYS A 448 -29.64 -15.33 -26.40
C CYS A 448 -30.81 -15.11 -25.43
N SER A 449 -30.72 -15.58 -24.17
CA SER A 449 -31.75 -15.35 -23.15
C SER A 449 -31.63 -14.00 -22.42
N SER A 450 -30.46 -13.35 -22.52
CA SER A 450 -30.15 -12.09 -21.85
C SER A 450 -30.43 -10.83 -22.70
N HIS A 451 -30.78 -11.02 -23.97
CA HIS A 451 -31.27 -10.01 -24.92
C HIS A 451 -32.78 -10.15 -25.08
#